data_AF-A0A923YH95-F1
#
_entry.id   AF-A0A923YH95-F1
#
_cell.length_a   1.000
_cell.length_b   1.000
_cell.length_c   1.000
_cell.angle_alpha   90.00
_cell.angle_beta   90.00
_cell.angle_gamma   90.00
#
_symmetry.space_group_name_H-M   'P 1'
#
loop_
_entity.id
_entity.type
_entity.pdbx_description
1 polymer ?
#
loop_
_entity_poly.entity_id
_entity_poly.type
_entity_poly.pdbx_seq_one_letter_code
_entity_poly.pdbx_strand_id
1 'polypeptide(L)'
;MSKSSKNIGSMLCLDLYLASCSEEEQVKLSRKIKPANYKLHPLSSGDIYSSYMHQLAAEEKKKNDLQALLFFQKKANWVIELEQILQNDYYTLVLTDEKQIIQWVSKTFPAMTGYPLNFAIGKSPRFLQGENSSQETKKRIRQQLSFNKPFTETVINYKKNKQEYHCKVTIYPIANDKQEITHFLALESETIV
;
A
#
# COMPACT_ATOMS: atom_id res chain seq x y z
N MET A 1 -48.17 -11.56 -11.65
CA MET A 1 -46.90 -11.51 -10.92
C MET A 1 -45.76 -11.73 -11.90
N SER A 2 -45.00 -10.67 -12.20
CA SER A 2 -43.94 -10.64 -13.24
C SER A 2 -42.70 -11.42 -12.78
N LYS A 3 -42.36 -12.51 -13.46
CA LYS A 3 -41.10 -13.24 -13.24
C LYS A 3 -39.96 -12.46 -13.90
N SER A 4 -39.14 -11.81 -13.08
CA SER A 4 -37.88 -11.19 -13.51
C SER A 4 -37.00 -12.20 -14.26
N SER A 5 -36.71 -11.95 -15.53
CA SER A 5 -35.90 -12.81 -16.38
C SER A 5 -34.43 -12.75 -15.96
N LYS A 6 -34.02 -13.60 -15.02
CA LYS A 6 -32.61 -13.80 -14.66
C LYS A 6 -31.82 -14.25 -15.90
N ASN A 7 -30.69 -13.58 -16.18
CA ASN A 7 -29.80 -13.98 -17.27
C ASN A 7 -29.14 -15.32 -16.92
N ILE A 8 -29.50 -16.37 -17.65
CA ILE A 8 -28.99 -17.73 -17.45
C ILE A 8 -27.47 -17.80 -17.75
N GLY A 9 -26.94 -16.87 -18.55
CA GLY A 9 -25.52 -16.78 -18.90
C GLY A 9 -24.57 -16.50 -17.73
N SER A 10 -25.07 -16.13 -16.55
CA SER A 10 -24.28 -15.94 -15.33
C SER A 10 -24.45 -17.05 -14.29
N MET A 11 -25.08 -18.18 -14.66
CA MET A 11 -25.18 -19.33 -13.76
C MET A 11 -23.82 -20.01 -13.61
N LEU A 12 -23.41 -20.26 -12.36
CA LEU A 12 -22.32 -21.19 -12.06
C LEU A 12 -22.73 -22.59 -12.56
N CYS A 13 -21.82 -23.27 -13.27
CA CYS A 13 -22.03 -24.59 -13.87
C CYS A 13 -23.08 -24.64 -15.00
N LEU A 14 -23.21 -23.57 -15.79
CA LEU A 14 -24.10 -23.53 -16.96
C LEU A 14 -23.77 -24.62 -18.00
N ASP A 15 -22.49 -24.94 -18.15
CA ASP A 15 -21.96 -26.03 -18.97
C ASP A 15 -22.50 -27.40 -18.54
N LEU A 16 -22.44 -27.72 -17.25
CA LEU A 16 -23.02 -28.94 -16.67
C LEU A 16 -24.55 -28.97 -16.80
N TYR A 17 -25.22 -27.83 -16.60
CA TYR A 17 -26.66 -27.72 -16.76
C TYR A 17 -27.10 -27.96 -18.21
N LEU A 18 -26.42 -27.31 -19.18
CA LEU A 18 -26.70 -27.51 -20.61
C LEU A 18 -26.46 -28.97 -21.03
N ALA A 19 -25.40 -29.60 -20.53
CA ALA A 19 -25.11 -31.01 -20.79
C ALA A 19 -26.20 -31.97 -20.26
N SER A 20 -26.98 -31.55 -19.25
CA SER A 20 -28.12 -32.32 -18.72
C SER A 20 -29.44 -32.10 -19.47
N CYS A 21 -29.50 -31.09 -20.36
CA CYS A 21 -30.69 -30.76 -21.15
C CYS A 21 -30.72 -31.49 -22.49
N SER A 22 -31.92 -31.66 -23.05
CA SER A 22 -32.10 -32.18 -24.41
C SER A 22 -31.55 -31.20 -25.47
N GLU A 23 -31.18 -31.71 -26.65
CA GLU A 23 -30.63 -30.88 -27.74
C GLU A 23 -31.55 -29.73 -28.15
N GLU A 24 -32.87 -29.96 -28.18
CA GLU A 24 -33.86 -28.90 -28.49
C GLU A 24 -33.90 -27.80 -27.42
N GLU A 25 -33.73 -28.15 -26.15
CA GLU A 25 -33.67 -27.20 -25.04
C GLU A 25 -32.36 -26.41 -25.07
N GLN A 26 -31.23 -27.07 -25.39
CA GLN A 26 -29.94 -26.41 -25.56
C GLN A 26 -29.98 -25.35 -26.66
N VAL A 27 -30.61 -25.64 -27.81
CA VAL A 27 -30.76 -24.68 -28.92
C VAL A 27 -31.66 -23.49 -28.55
N LYS A 28 -32.71 -23.71 -27.75
CA LYS A 28 -33.57 -22.63 -27.24
C LYS A 28 -32.85 -21.77 -26.19
N LEU A 29 -31.99 -22.38 -25.37
CA LEU A 29 -31.23 -21.72 -24.31
C LEU A 29 -30.03 -20.94 -24.88
N SER A 30 -29.30 -21.48 -25.87
CA SER A 30 -28.15 -20.82 -26.50
C SER A 30 -28.51 -19.47 -27.11
N ARG A 31 -29.70 -19.35 -27.70
CA ARG A 31 -30.23 -18.08 -28.24
C ARG A 31 -30.56 -17.04 -27.18
N LYS A 32 -30.70 -17.44 -25.91
CA LYS A 32 -31.03 -16.56 -24.76
C LYS A 32 -29.83 -16.24 -23.88
N ILE A 33 -28.72 -16.96 -24.03
CA ILE A 33 -27.48 -16.70 -23.29
C ILE A 33 -26.81 -15.47 -23.89
N LYS A 34 -26.81 -14.37 -23.13
CA LYS A 34 -25.92 -13.24 -23.41
C LYS A 34 -24.59 -13.54 -22.75
N PRO A 35 -23.44 -13.40 -23.45
CA PRO A 35 -22.15 -13.53 -22.80
C PRO A 35 -22.14 -12.56 -21.62
N ALA A 36 -21.88 -13.09 -20.43
CA ALA A 36 -21.66 -12.24 -19.28
C ALA A 36 -20.47 -11.33 -19.59
N ASN A 37 -20.60 -10.05 -19.24
CA ASN A 37 -19.61 -9.04 -19.53
C ASN A 37 -18.41 -9.23 -18.59
N TYR A 38 -17.64 -10.28 -18.83
CA TYR A 38 -16.38 -10.51 -18.16
C TYR A 38 -15.32 -9.71 -18.90
N LYS A 39 -14.55 -8.93 -18.14
CA LYS A 39 -13.33 -8.34 -18.65
C LYS A 39 -12.38 -9.51 -18.92
N LEU A 40 -12.25 -9.90 -20.19
CA LEU A 40 -11.34 -10.95 -20.61
C LEU A 40 -9.91 -10.49 -20.29
N HIS A 41 -9.32 -11.11 -19.28
CA HIS A 41 -7.90 -10.97 -19.02
C HIS A 41 -7.14 -11.86 -20.01
N PRO A 42 -5.93 -11.46 -20.44
CA PRO A 42 -5.16 -12.20 -21.43
C PRO A 42 -4.95 -13.65 -20.97
N LEU A 43 -5.25 -14.60 -21.86
CA LEU A 43 -5.01 -16.04 -21.66
C LEU A 43 -3.50 -16.25 -21.50
N SER A 44 -3.05 -16.27 -20.26
CA SER A 44 -1.67 -16.47 -19.85
C SER A 44 -1.63 -17.64 -18.88
N SER A 45 -0.50 -18.36 -18.83
CA SER A 45 -0.29 -19.37 -17.79
C SER A 45 -0.47 -18.71 -16.41
N GLY A 46 -0.98 -19.46 -15.43
CA GLY A 46 -1.33 -18.90 -14.11
C GLY A 46 -0.17 -18.17 -13.40
N ASP A 47 1.04 -18.62 -13.66
CA ASP A 47 2.33 -18.08 -13.22
C ASP A 47 2.70 -16.76 -13.92
N ILE A 48 2.46 -16.62 -15.23
CA ILE A 48 2.61 -15.35 -15.96
C ILE A 48 1.55 -14.35 -15.49
N TYR A 49 0.31 -14.82 -15.33
CA TYR A 49 -0.79 -14.00 -14.84
C TYR A 49 -0.53 -13.50 -13.42
N SER A 50 -0.10 -14.38 -12.50
CA SER A 50 0.24 -14.02 -11.13
C SER A 50 1.34 -12.96 -11.10
N SER A 51 2.42 -13.15 -11.86
CA SER A 51 3.52 -12.18 -11.97
C SER A 51 3.05 -10.81 -12.44
N TYR A 52 2.22 -10.79 -13.49
CA TYR A 52 1.61 -9.57 -14.01
C TYR A 52 0.71 -8.88 -12.96
N MET A 53 -0.14 -9.64 -12.28
CA MET A 53 -1.02 -9.10 -11.22
C MET A 53 -0.23 -8.55 -10.03
N HIS A 54 0.88 -9.17 -9.65
CA HIS A 54 1.77 -8.64 -8.61
C HIS A 54 2.39 -7.30 -9.02
N GLN A 55 2.83 -7.17 -10.28
CA GLN A 55 3.37 -5.92 -10.80
C GLN A 55 2.29 -4.82 -10.82
N LEU A 56 1.11 -5.10 -11.36
CA LEU A 56 0.00 -4.15 -11.37
C LEU A 56 -0.39 -3.69 -9.95
N ALA A 57 -0.44 -4.62 -8.99
CA ALA A 57 -0.75 -4.28 -7.61
C ALA A 57 0.32 -3.38 -6.98
N ALA A 58 1.60 -3.59 -7.30
CA ALA A 58 2.68 -2.72 -6.83
C ALA A 58 2.60 -1.32 -7.45
N GLU A 59 2.30 -1.22 -8.75
CA GLU A 59 2.09 0.05 -9.45
C GLU A 59 0.88 0.81 -8.90
N GLU A 60 -0.24 0.13 -8.67
CA GLU A 60 -1.44 0.71 -8.09
C GLU A 60 -1.20 1.20 -6.65
N LYS A 61 -0.46 0.43 -5.85
CA LYS A 61 -0.02 0.85 -4.52
C LYS A 61 0.77 2.16 -4.60
N LYS A 62 1.81 2.21 -5.44
CA LYS A 62 2.64 3.43 -5.60
C LYS A 62 1.79 4.62 -6.04
N LYS A 63 0.86 4.42 -6.97
CA LYS A 63 -0.06 5.47 -7.44
C LYS A 63 -0.96 5.99 -6.32
N ASN A 64 -1.52 5.11 -5.51
CA ASN A 64 -2.36 5.48 -4.36
C ASN A 64 -1.56 6.25 -3.30
N ASP A 65 -0.33 5.80 -3.00
CA ASP A 65 0.57 6.47 -2.06
C ASP A 65 0.95 7.87 -2.58
N LEU A 66 1.30 8.00 -3.87
CA LEU A 66 1.60 9.28 -4.50
C LEU A 66 0.40 10.23 -4.45
N GLN A 67 -0.80 9.75 -4.78
CA GLN A 67 -2.02 10.57 -4.72
C GLN A 67 -2.29 11.13 -3.32
N ALA A 68 -2.07 10.31 -2.28
CA ALA A 68 -2.22 10.75 -0.90
C ALA A 68 -1.17 11.82 -0.55
N LEU A 69 0.09 11.63 -0.92
CA LEU A 69 1.15 12.60 -0.64
C LEU A 69 0.97 13.93 -1.41
N LEU A 70 0.49 13.89 -2.66
CA LEU A 70 0.17 15.09 -3.44
C LEU A 70 -0.91 15.96 -2.77
N PHE A 71 -1.87 15.33 -2.09
CA PHE A 71 -2.87 16.06 -1.29
C PHE A 71 -2.20 16.85 -0.15
N PHE A 72 -1.24 16.25 0.56
CA PHE A 72 -0.49 16.94 1.61
C PHE A 72 0.47 18.00 1.06
N GLN A 73 1.16 17.71 -0.05
CA GLN A 73 2.03 18.66 -0.73
C GLN A 73 1.30 19.96 -1.06
N LYS A 74 0.09 19.86 -1.62
CA LYS A 74 -0.73 21.04 -1.92
C LYS A 74 -1.18 21.78 -0.66
N LYS A 75 -1.52 21.05 0.41
CA LYS A 75 -2.01 21.65 1.67
C LYS A 75 -0.92 22.41 2.42
N ALA A 76 0.31 21.91 2.38
CA ALA A 76 1.44 22.42 3.15
C ALA A 76 2.50 23.14 2.30
N ASN A 77 2.20 23.39 1.02
CA ASN A 77 3.07 24.07 0.05
C ASN A 77 4.48 23.47 -0.03
N TRP A 78 4.58 22.13 -0.10
CA TRP A 78 5.89 21.48 -0.13
C TRP A 78 6.62 21.68 -1.45
N VAL A 79 7.90 21.99 -1.33
CA VAL A 79 8.83 22.07 -2.46
C VAL A 79 9.67 20.80 -2.47
N ILE A 80 9.13 19.73 -3.06
CA ILE A 80 9.79 18.43 -3.13
C ILE A 80 9.30 17.60 -4.33
N GLU A 81 10.21 16.83 -4.93
CA GLU A 81 9.93 15.91 -6.03
C GLU A 81 9.54 14.52 -5.50
N LEU A 82 8.26 14.34 -5.15
CA LEU A 82 7.76 13.10 -4.56
C LEU A 82 7.95 11.88 -5.48
N GLU A 83 7.77 12.06 -6.80
CA GLU A 83 7.91 10.97 -7.77
C GLU A 83 9.32 10.38 -7.74
N GLN A 84 10.35 11.22 -7.65
CA GLN A 84 11.74 10.79 -7.53
C GLN A 84 11.99 10.04 -6.23
N ILE A 85 11.37 10.47 -5.12
CA ILE A 85 11.52 9.78 -3.83
C ILE A 85 10.89 8.39 -3.88
N LEU A 86 9.70 8.26 -4.48
CA LEU A 86 8.96 7.00 -4.57
C LEU A 86 9.50 6.02 -5.63
N GLN A 87 10.51 6.43 -6.41
CA GLN A 87 11.30 5.49 -7.22
C GLN A 87 12.14 4.57 -6.34
N ASN A 88 12.57 5.02 -5.16
CA ASN A 88 13.30 4.18 -4.20
C ASN A 88 12.41 3.04 -3.68
N ASP A 89 13.05 1.97 -3.24
CA ASP A 89 12.35 0.82 -2.67
C ASP A 89 11.87 1.11 -1.25
N TYR A 90 10.60 0.81 -1.00
CA TYR A 90 9.97 0.89 0.32
C TYR A 90 8.85 -0.14 0.46
N TYR A 91 8.72 -0.69 1.67
CA TYR A 91 7.56 -1.49 2.00
C TYR A 91 6.40 -0.61 2.45
N THR A 92 6.65 0.39 3.30
CA THR A 92 5.63 1.33 3.78
C THR A 92 6.17 2.76 3.87
N LEU A 93 5.24 3.70 3.96
CA LEU A 93 5.53 5.12 4.10
C LEU A 93 4.92 5.62 5.39
N VAL A 94 5.66 6.49 6.09
CA VAL A 94 5.19 7.19 7.28
C VAL A 94 5.44 8.68 7.08
N LEU A 95 4.37 9.47 7.13
CA LEU A 95 4.43 10.93 7.08
C LEU A 95 4.19 11.49 8.47
N THR A 96 5.12 12.30 8.96
CA THR A 96 4.98 13.02 10.23
C THR A 96 5.04 14.53 10.05
N ASP A 97 4.51 15.26 11.02
CA ASP A 97 4.78 16.69 11.17
C ASP A 97 6.20 16.95 11.73
N GLU A 98 6.54 18.23 11.92
CA GLU A 98 7.79 18.70 12.51
C GLU A 98 8.06 18.11 13.92
N LYS A 99 7.00 17.79 14.67
CA LYS A 99 7.05 17.23 16.03
C LYS A 99 7.11 15.71 16.03
N GLN A 100 7.25 15.09 14.85
CA GLN A 100 7.28 13.64 14.65
C GLN A 100 5.97 12.96 15.08
N ILE A 101 4.83 13.66 14.92
CA ILE A 101 3.49 13.09 15.06
C ILE A 101 3.00 12.65 13.69
N ILE A 102 2.59 11.39 13.60
CA ILE A 102 2.12 10.76 12.37
C ILE A 102 0.85 11.46 11.88
N GLN A 103 0.92 12.01 10.67
CA GLN A 103 -0.22 12.61 9.96
C GLN A 103 -0.86 11.62 9.00
N TRP A 104 -0.06 10.71 8.45
CA TRP A 104 -0.50 9.69 7.50
C TRP A 104 0.47 8.52 7.44
N VAL A 105 -0.02 7.33 7.11
CA VAL A 105 0.77 6.14 6.81
C VAL A 105 0.18 5.40 5.60
N SER A 106 1.03 4.72 4.84
CA SER A 106 0.59 3.89 3.71
C SER A 106 -0.26 2.70 4.18
N LYS A 107 -1.09 2.17 3.28
CA LYS A 107 -1.96 1.01 3.53
C LYS A 107 -1.20 -0.26 3.94
N THR A 108 0.10 -0.35 3.62
CA THR A 108 0.95 -1.49 4.00
C THR A 108 1.47 -1.42 5.44
N PHE A 109 1.32 -0.28 6.12
CA PHE A 109 1.82 -0.08 7.49
C PHE A 109 1.31 -1.14 8.49
N PRO A 110 0.03 -1.55 8.49
CA PRO A 110 -0.46 -2.58 9.40
C PRO A 110 0.12 -3.96 9.12
N ALA A 111 0.43 -4.28 7.87
CA ALA A 111 1.05 -5.54 7.51
C ALA A 111 2.49 -5.64 8.03
N MET A 112 3.23 -4.51 8.04
CA MET A 112 4.59 -4.46 8.58
C MET A 112 4.61 -4.47 10.12
N THR A 113 3.76 -3.64 10.74
CA THR A 113 3.87 -3.32 12.17
C THR A 113 2.84 -4.05 13.06
N GLY A 114 1.77 -4.58 12.48
CA GLY A 114 0.63 -5.15 13.20
C GLY A 114 -0.31 -4.11 13.82
N TYR A 115 -0.05 -2.80 13.66
CA TYR A 115 -0.92 -1.73 14.19
C TYR A 115 -1.89 -1.22 13.11
N PRO A 116 -3.17 -1.02 13.44
CA PRO A 116 -4.13 -0.47 12.49
C PRO A 116 -3.84 1.02 12.22
N LEU A 117 -4.22 1.51 11.03
CA LEU A 117 -3.95 2.88 10.57
C LEU A 117 -4.47 3.94 11.56
N ASN A 118 -5.70 3.76 12.06
CA ASN A 118 -6.36 4.66 13.01
C ASN A 118 -5.66 4.75 14.36
N PHE A 119 -4.91 3.72 14.76
CA PHE A 119 -4.11 3.76 15.98
C PHE A 119 -2.84 4.58 15.78
N ALA A 120 -2.21 4.45 14.61
CA ALA A 120 -0.93 5.09 14.32
C ALA A 120 -1.07 6.61 14.13
N ILE A 121 -2.12 7.06 13.44
CA ILE A 121 -2.37 8.49 13.17
C ILE A 121 -2.51 9.24 14.49
N GLY A 122 -1.82 10.38 14.61
CA GLY A 122 -1.79 11.22 15.82
C GLY A 122 -0.83 10.73 16.91
N LYS A 123 -0.05 9.66 16.68
CA LYS A 123 1.00 9.20 17.60
C LYS A 123 2.40 9.46 17.04
N SER A 124 3.39 9.43 17.91
CA SER A 124 4.80 9.39 17.50
C SER A 124 5.22 7.96 17.15
N PRO A 125 6.00 7.72 16.08
CA PRO A 125 6.51 6.38 15.71
C PRO A 125 7.33 5.68 16.81
N ARG A 126 7.71 6.41 17.87
CA ARG A 126 8.39 5.88 19.05
C ARG A 126 7.66 4.73 19.73
N PHE A 127 6.34 4.55 19.52
CA PHE A 127 5.64 3.36 20.03
C PHE A 127 6.12 2.05 19.40
N LEU A 128 6.80 2.09 18.26
CA LEU A 128 7.45 0.93 17.63
C LEU A 128 8.79 0.59 18.28
N GLN A 129 9.33 1.44 19.15
CA GLN A 129 10.61 1.21 19.80
C GLN A 129 10.40 0.45 21.13
N GLY A 130 11.38 -0.38 21.50
CA GLY A 130 11.37 -1.14 22.74
C GLY A 130 12.75 -1.21 23.38
N GLU A 131 12.99 -2.26 24.16
CA GLU A 131 14.17 -2.40 25.02
C GLU A 131 15.47 -2.48 24.22
N ASN A 132 15.49 -3.26 23.14
CA ASN A 132 16.66 -3.42 22.27
C ASN A 132 16.82 -2.30 21.22
N SER A 133 15.94 -1.30 21.21
CA SER A 133 16.10 -0.14 20.34
C SER A 133 17.26 0.73 20.83
N SER A 134 18.45 0.55 20.23
CA SER A 134 19.69 1.23 20.61
C SER A 134 19.51 2.74 20.80
N GLN A 135 19.85 3.23 22.01
CA GLN A 135 19.85 4.65 22.34
C GLN A 135 20.83 5.45 21.46
N GLU A 136 21.92 4.80 21.02
CA GLU A 136 22.88 5.41 20.10
C GLU A 136 22.26 5.65 18.73
N THR A 137 21.53 4.66 18.19
CA THR A 137 20.79 4.83 16.93
C THR A 137 19.77 5.97 17.03
N LYS A 138 19.06 6.09 18.16
CA LYS A 138 18.13 7.22 18.39
C LYS A 138 18.85 8.57 18.41
N LYS A 139 20.03 8.65 19.02
CA LYS A 139 20.87 9.86 19.03
C LYS A 139 21.33 10.20 17.62
N ARG A 140 21.80 9.21 16.84
CA ARG A 140 22.21 9.41 15.44
C ARG A 140 21.05 9.95 14.59
N ILE A 141 19.87 9.34 14.67
CA ILE A 141 18.68 9.83 13.94
C ILE A 141 18.36 11.28 14.32
N ARG A 142 18.35 11.61 15.62
CA ARG A 142 18.09 13.00 16.07
C ARG A 142 19.14 13.99 15.54
N GLN A 143 20.41 13.59 15.55
CA GLN A 143 21.48 14.41 14.99
C GLN A 143 21.30 14.58 13.48
N GLN A 144 20.98 13.52 12.75
CA GLN A 144 20.77 13.57 11.30
C GLN A 144 19.59 14.45 10.91
N LEU A 145 18.50 14.41 11.67
CA LEU A 145 17.35 15.29 11.47
C LEU A 145 17.72 16.78 11.58
N SER A 146 18.73 17.15 12.38
CA SER A 146 19.17 18.54 12.52
C SER A 146 19.91 19.07 11.28
N PHE A 147 20.41 18.19 10.41
CA PHE A 147 21.11 18.60 9.18
C PHE A 147 20.18 18.90 8.01
N ASN A 148 18.86 18.67 8.16
CA ASN A 148 17.86 18.92 7.12
C ASN A 148 18.21 18.29 5.75
N LYS A 149 18.83 17.10 5.77
CA LYS A 149 19.18 16.33 4.57
C LYS A 149 18.62 14.92 4.65
N PRO A 150 18.33 14.26 3.51
CA PRO A 150 17.94 12.86 3.51
C PRO A 150 19.03 11.96 4.08
N PHE A 151 18.64 10.95 4.84
CA PHE A 151 19.57 9.95 5.40
C PHE A 151 18.88 8.60 5.59
N THR A 152 19.68 7.55 5.74
CA THR A 152 19.22 6.19 6.00
C THR A 152 19.85 5.65 7.27
N GLU A 153 19.05 5.01 8.11
CA GLU A 153 19.49 4.30 9.33
C GLU A 153 18.75 2.97 9.45
N THR A 154 19.27 2.08 10.30
CA THR A 154 18.60 0.83 10.67
C THR A 154 18.29 0.84 12.16
N VAL A 155 17.02 0.59 12.51
CA VAL A 155 16.52 0.61 13.90
C VAL A 155 15.84 -0.72 14.21
N ILE A 156 16.07 -1.27 15.40
CA ILE A 156 15.28 -2.39 15.92
C ILE A 156 13.94 -1.85 16.42
N ASN A 157 12.85 -2.29 15.81
CA ASN A 157 11.49 -1.98 16.16
C ASN A 157 10.72 -3.24 16.60
N TYR A 158 9.54 -3.05 17.18
CA TYR A 158 8.67 -4.08 17.70
C TYR A 158 7.30 -3.97 17.05
N LYS A 159 6.83 -5.09 16.51
CA LYS A 159 5.45 -5.23 16.02
C LYS A 159 4.48 -5.23 17.20
N LYS A 160 3.17 -5.08 16.94
CA LYS A 160 2.13 -5.11 17.97
C LYS A 160 2.15 -6.39 18.83
N ASN A 161 2.55 -7.52 18.24
CA ASN A 161 2.74 -8.80 18.93
C ASN A 161 4.07 -8.91 19.70
N LYS A 162 4.83 -7.81 19.82
CA LYS A 162 6.16 -7.71 20.44
C LYS A 162 7.28 -8.44 19.69
N GLN A 163 7.06 -8.91 18.48
CA GLN A 163 8.13 -9.46 17.65
C GLN A 163 9.07 -8.34 17.21
N GLU A 164 10.37 -8.56 17.41
CA GLU A 164 11.43 -7.67 16.95
C GLU A 164 11.61 -7.76 15.44
N TYR A 165 11.93 -6.63 14.82
CA TYR A 165 12.36 -6.57 13.42
C TYR A 165 13.33 -5.43 13.18
N HIS A 166 14.25 -5.62 12.24
CA HIS A 166 15.14 -4.56 11.78
C HIS A 166 14.42 -3.71 10.74
N CYS A 167 14.20 -2.44 11.07
CA CYS A 167 13.58 -1.46 10.21
C CYS A 167 14.67 -0.59 9.57
N LYS A 168 14.92 -0.79 8.28
CA LYS A 168 15.67 0.18 7.48
C LYS A 168 14.73 1.35 7.19
N VAL A 169 15.14 2.54 7.61
CA VAL A 169 14.35 3.76 7.46
C VAL A 169 15.18 4.81 6.71
N THR A 170 14.65 5.28 5.59
CA THR A 170 15.19 6.43 4.84
C THR A 170 14.27 7.61 5.07
N ILE A 171 14.79 8.68 5.68
CA ILE A 171 14.00 9.85 6.06
C ILE A 171 14.32 11.02 5.14
N TYR A 172 13.29 11.64 4.57
CA TYR A 172 13.35 12.85 3.77
C TYR A 172 12.70 14.01 4.56
N PRO A 173 13.48 15.01 4.99
CA PRO A 173 12.93 16.27 5.47
C PRO A 173 12.21 17.00 4.34
N ILE A 174 11.00 17.52 4.62
CA ILE A 174 10.19 18.23 3.62
C ILE A 174 10.05 19.69 4.02
N ALA A 175 10.56 20.57 3.15
CA ALA A 175 10.45 22.01 3.29
C ALA A 175 9.20 22.57 2.60
N ASN A 176 8.63 23.63 3.16
CA ASN A 176 7.64 24.46 2.46
C ASN A 176 8.33 25.47 1.52
N ASP A 177 7.52 26.28 0.82
CA ASP A 177 7.94 27.39 -0.03
C ASP A 177 8.76 28.49 0.69
N LYS A 178 8.71 28.52 2.03
CA LYS A 178 9.52 29.40 2.89
C LYS A 178 10.82 28.77 3.38
N GLN A 179 11.18 27.58 2.87
CA GLN A 179 12.37 26.82 3.29
C GLN A 179 12.34 26.33 4.74
N GLU A 180 11.16 26.27 5.36
CA GLU A 180 10.96 25.73 6.71
C GLU A 180 10.63 24.24 6.63
N ILE A 181 11.33 23.41 7.41
CA ILE A 181 10.98 21.99 7.53
C ILE A 181 9.67 21.86 8.29
N THR A 182 8.62 21.37 7.63
CA THR A 182 7.30 21.22 8.23
C THR A 182 6.93 19.76 8.49
N HIS A 183 7.53 18.84 7.72
CA HIS A 183 7.19 17.42 7.74
C HIS A 183 8.43 16.56 7.49
N PHE A 184 8.30 15.27 7.81
CA PHE A 184 9.25 14.23 7.44
C PHE A 184 8.52 13.08 6.77
N LEU A 185 9.05 12.62 5.64
CA LEU A 185 8.60 11.40 4.97
C LEU A 185 9.62 10.29 5.19
N ALA A 186 9.20 9.21 5.81
CA ALA A 186 10.01 8.03 6.03
C ALA A 186 9.58 6.90 5.09
N LEU A 187 10.56 6.35 4.37
CA LEU A 187 10.46 5.11 3.60
C LEU A 187 10.99 3.99 4.49
N GLU A 188 10.13 3.02 4.80
CA GLU A 188 10.46 1.95 5.73
C GLU A 188 10.35 0.58 5.07
N SER A 189 11.34 -0.28 5.36
CA SER A 189 11.39 -1.68 4.95
C SER A 189 11.96 -2.55 6.06
N GLU A 190 11.35 -3.71 6.28
CA GLU A 190 11.92 -4.76 7.12
C GLU A 190 13.09 -5.41 6.39
N THR A 191 14.26 -5.46 7.03
CA THR A 191 15.46 -6.10 6.49
C THR A 191 15.81 -7.33 7.29
N ILE A 192 16.23 -8.39 6.61
CA ILE A 192 16.86 -9.55 7.23
C ILE A 192 18.34 -9.18 7.37
N VAL A 193 18.86 -9.23 8.60
CA VAL A 193 20.30 -9.01 8.89
C VAL A 193 21.03 -10.33 8.79
#